data_AF-A0A962Z9D8-F1
#
_entry.id   AF-A0A962Z9D8-F1
#
_cell.length_a   1.000
_cell.length_b   1.000
_cell.length_c   1.000
_cell.angle_alpha   90.00
_cell.angle_beta   90.00
_cell.angle_gamma   90.00
#
_symmetry.space_group_name_H-M   'P 1'
#
loop_
_entity.id
_entity.type
_entity.pdbx_description
1 polymer ?
#
loop_
_entity_poly.entity_id
_entity_poly.type
_entity_poly.pdbx_seq_one_letter_code
_entity_poly.pdbx_strand_id
1 'polypeptide(L)'
;SRDARRLTTAPAIDTSPTFSPDGQRIAFNSDRGGSPQLYVMDADGGNVARISFGSGHYGSPAWSPRGDLVAFTKIKGGMFHIGIMEPDGS
;
A
#
# COMPACT_ATOMS: atom_id res chain seq x y z
N SER A 1 7.22 20.79 -19.19
CA SER A 1 7.17 19.31 -19.20
C SER A 1 6.65 18.86 -17.85
N ARG A 2 5.76 17.87 -17.77
CA ARG A 2 5.56 17.14 -16.51
C ARG A 2 6.57 16.00 -16.55
N ASP A 3 7.65 16.12 -15.80
CA ASP A 3 8.66 15.07 -15.75
C ASP A 3 8.15 13.92 -14.87
N ALA A 4 7.81 12.81 -15.52
CA ALA A 4 7.40 11.60 -14.82
C ALA A 4 8.63 10.92 -14.22
N ARG A 5 8.60 10.67 -12.91
CA ARG A 5 9.65 9.94 -12.19
C ARG A 5 9.16 8.57 -11.77
N ARG A 6 9.92 7.53 -12.09
CA ARG A 6 9.65 6.17 -11.63
C ARG A 6 9.98 6.04 -10.14
N LEU A 7 9.05 5.52 -9.34
CA LEU A 7 9.24 5.29 -7.89
C LEU A 7 9.54 3.83 -7.56
N THR A 8 8.92 2.87 -8.27
CA THR A 8 9.08 1.46 -7.97
C THR A 8 9.97 0.75 -8.99
N THR A 9 10.86 -0.12 -8.52
CA THR A 9 11.85 -0.81 -9.35
C THR A 9 11.83 -2.34 -9.19
N ALA A 10 11.05 -2.86 -8.25
CA ALA A 10 10.91 -4.30 -8.04
C ALA A 10 10.29 -4.98 -9.28
N PRO A 11 10.68 -6.23 -9.59
CA PRO A 11 10.06 -7.03 -10.65
C PRO A 11 8.69 -7.57 -10.18
N ALA A 12 7.72 -6.67 -10.03
CA ALA A 12 6.42 -6.93 -9.43
C ALA A 12 5.33 -6.06 -10.07
N ILE A 13 4.07 -6.43 -9.86
CA ILE A 13 2.91 -5.60 -10.19
C ILE A 13 2.65 -4.65 -9.03
N ASP A 14 2.86 -3.36 -9.26
CA ASP A 14 2.57 -2.29 -8.30
C ASP A 14 1.34 -1.49 -8.77
N THR A 15 0.29 -1.42 -7.95
CA THR A 15 -1.00 -0.79 -8.32
C THR A 15 -1.64 -0.04 -7.17
N SER A 16 -2.71 0.72 -7.47
CA SER A 16 -3.56 1.41 -6.50
C SER A 16 -2.80 2.30 -5.48
N PRO A 17 -1.91 3.21 -5.92
CA PRO A 17 -1.20 4.08 -5.01
C PRO A 17 -2.14 5.15 -4.41
N THR A 18 -1.84 5.57 -3.18
CA THR A 18 -2.48 6.70 -2.51
C THR A 18 -1.47 7.44 -1.63
N PHE A 19 -1.49 8.77 -1.70
CA PHE A 19 -0.65 9.61 -0.85
C PHE A 19 -1.22 9.69 0.58
N SER A 20 -0.33 9.75 1.57
CA SER A 20 -0.70 10.18 2.91
C SER A 20 -1.22 11.63 2.88
N PRO A 21 -2.02 12.06 3.87
CA PRO A 21 -2.61 13.40 3.88
C PRO A 21 -1.58 14.53 3.89
N ASP A 22 -0.40 14.28 4.46
CA ASP A 22 0.74 15.20 4.49
C ASP A 22 1.62 15.11 3.22
N GLY A 23 1.32 14.19 2.31
CA GLY A 23 2.06 13.97 1.06
C GLY A 23 3.44 13.34 1.24
N GLN A 24 3.82 12.93 2.45
CA GLN A 24 5.17 12.42 2.73
C GLN A 24 5.34 10.94 2.39
N ARG A 25 4.25 10.17 2.35
CA ARG A 25 4.26 8.73 2.12
C ARG A 25 3.27 8.33 1.04
N ILE A 26 3.50 7.16 0.46
CA ILE A 26 2.61 6.51 -0.50
C ILE A 26 2.31 5.11 0.00
N ALA A 27 1.03 4.77 0.17
CA ALA A 27 0.59 3.39 0.34
C ALA A 27 0.19 2.81 -1.01
N PHE A 28 0.53 1.56 -1.29
CA PHE A 28 0.26 0.92 -2.58
C PHE A 28 0.22 -0.60 -2.47
N ASN A 29 -0.33 -1.26 -3.50
CA ASN A 29 -0.32 -2.72 -3.61
C ASN A 29 0.95 -3.18 -4.31
N SER A 30 1.55 -4.28 -3.84
CA SER A 30 2.60 -4.99 -4.59
C SER A 30 2.50 -6.51 -4.40
N ASP A 31 2.76 -7.27 -5.46
CA ASP A 31 2.85 -8.74 -5.41
C ASP A 31 4.29 -9.28 -5.25
N ARG A 32 5.27 -8.41 -4.99
CA ARG A 32 6.70 -8.78 -4.86
C ARG A 32 7.01 -9.87 -3.83
N GLY A 33 6.09 -10.13 -2.90
CA GLY A 33 6.19 -11.20 -1.89
C GLY A 33 5.49 -12.50 -2.31
N GLY A 34 5.11 -12.66 -3.58
CA GLY A 34 4.40 -13.82 -4.13
C GLY A 34 2.88 -13.74 -4.09
N SER A 35 2.30 -12.73 -3.44
CA SER A 35 0.87 -12.42 -3.47
C SER A 35 0.62 -10.93 -3.23
N PRO A 36 -0.53 -10.36 -3.65
CA PRO A 36 -0.85 -8.95 -3.42
C PRO A 36 -0.88 -8.59 -1.93
N GLN A 37 -0.02 -7.66 -1.54
CA GLN A 37 0.12 -7.14 -0.19
C GLN A 37 0.22 -5.62 -0.22
N LEU A 38 0.01 -4.97 0.92
CA LEU A 38 0.14 -3.53 1.07
C LEU A 38 1.55 -3.17 1.49
N TYR A 39 2.05 -2.10 0.88
CA TYR A 39 3.34 -1.50 1.16
C TYR A 39 3.15 0.00 1.38
N VAL A 40 4.05 0.58 2.17
CA VAL A 40 4.24 2.02 2.30
C VAL A 40 5.66 2.36 1.90
N MET A 41 5.84 3.51 1.27
CA MET A 41 7.13 4.09 0.94
C MET A 41 7.09 5.60 1.15
N ASP A 42 8.25 6.25 1.16
CA ASP A 42 8.32 7.70 1.11
C ASP A 42 7.85 8.21 -0.26
N ALA A 43 7.38 9.46 -0.32
CA ALA A 43 6.92 10.08 -1.57
C ALA A 43 8.05 10.21 -2.61
N ASP A 44 9.31 10.13 -2.18
CA ASP A 44 10.47 10.07 -3.07
C ASP A 44 10.75 8.63 -3.60
N GLY A 45 10.00 7.62 -3.18
CA GLY A 45 10.18 6.21 -3.55
C GLY A 45 11.16 5.45 -2.65
N GLY A 46 11.76 6.10 -1.64
CA GLY A 46 12.61 5.48 -0.64
C GLY A 46 11.82 4.69 0.43
N ASN A 47 12.57 4.01 1.30
CA ASN A 47 12.06 3.39 2.53
C ASN A 47 10.82 2.50 2.35
N VAL A 48 10.83 1.71 1.29
CA VAL A 48 9.71 0.82 0.96
C VAL A 48 9.59 -0.31 1.99
N ALA A 49 8.45 -0.39 2.67
CA ALA A 49 8.15 -1.37 3.72
C ALA A 49 6.81 -2.07 3.46
N ARG A 50 6.75 -3.37 3.75
CA ARG A 50 5.49 -4.15 3.74
C ARG A 50 4.74 -3.91 5.04
N ILE A 51 3.43 -3.69 4.97
CA ILE A 51 2.59 -3.36 6.14
C ILE A 51 1.43 -4.34 6.35
N SER A 52 1.23 -5.33 5.48
CA SER A 52 0.23 -6.40 5.68
C SER A 52 0.90 -7.78 5.69
N PHE A 53 0.65 -8.59 6.74
CA PHE A 53 1.35 -9.88 6.92
C PHE A 53 0.43 -11.11 6.97
N GLY A 54 -0.88 -10.94 7.09
CA GLY A 54 -1.80 -12.06 7.14
C GLY A 54 -1.98 -12.77 5.80
N SER A 55 -2.59 -13.96 5.83
CA SER A 55 -3.02 -14.69 4.62
C SER A 55 -4.07 -13.93 3.81
N GLY A 56 -4.09 -14.10 2.50
CA GLY A 56 -5.07 -13.50 1.57
C GLY A 56 -4.46 -12.40 0.71
N HIS A 57 -5.26 -11.82 -0.18
CA HIS A 57 -4.85 -10.72 -1.04
C HIS A 57 -5.32 -9.42 -0.44
N TYR A 58 -4.42 -8.46 -0.25
CA TYR A 58 -4.74 -7.13 0.26
C TYR A 58 -4.65 -6.13 -0.87
N GLY A 59 -5.52 -5.12 -0.85
CA GLY A 59 -5.47 -4.09 -1.86
C GLY A 59 -6.37 -2.89 -1.64
N SER A 60 -6.28 -1.94 -2.57
CA SER A 60 -7.06 -0.70 -2.58
C SER A 60 -6.88 0.11 -1.29
N PRO A 61 -5.63 0.44 -0.90
CA PRO A 61 -5.38 1.21 0.30
C PRO A 61 -5.96 2.62 0.17
N ALA A 62 -6.48 3.15 1.27
CA ALA A 62 -6.92 4.52 1.40
C ALA A 62 -6.46 5.08 2.75
N TRP A 63 -5.73 6.19 2.72
CA TRP A 63 -5.33 6.87 3.94
C TRP A 63 -6.53 7.53 4.62
N SER A 64 -6.58 7.42 5.94
CA SER A 64 -7.42 8.27 6.76
C SER A 64 -6.98 9.74 6.61
N PRO A 65 -7.90 10.73 6.65
CA PRO A 65 -7.54 12.14 6.58
C PRO A 65 -6.62 12.62 7.71
N ARG A 66 -6.60 11.91 8.84
CA ARG A 66 -5.73 12.19 9.98
C ARG A 66 -4.32 11.59 9.82
N GLY A 67 -4.13 10.67 8.86
CA GLY A 67 -2.84 10.03 8.60
C GLY A 67 -2.47 8.92 9.58
N ASP A 68 -3.36 8.54 10.50
CA ASP A 68 -3.09 7.54 11.54
C ASP A 68 -3.57 6.13 11.19
N LEU A 69 -4.35 5.98 10.12
CA LEU A 69 -4.86 4.69 9.64
C LEU A 69 -4.81 4.58 8.12
N VAL A 70 -4.71 3.34 7.64
CA VAL A 70 -4.94 2.92 6.25
C VAL A 70 -6.10 1.93 6.20
N ALA A 71 -7.17 2.29 5.48
CA ALA A 71 -8.24 1.38 5.14
C ALA A 71 -7.87 0.54 3.92
N PHE A 72 -8.35 -0.71 3.85
CA PHE A 72 -8.04 -1.62 2.75
C PHE A 72 -9.11 -2.68 2.53
N THR A 73 -9.08 -3.29 1.35
CA THR A 73 -9.83 -4.51 1.04
C THR A 73 -8.95 -5.75 1.22
N LYS A 74 -9.54 -6.84 1.70
CA LYS A 74 -8.88 -8.13 1.83
C LYS A 74 -9.75 -9.25 1.29
N ILE A 75 -9.20 -10.07 0.41
CA ILE A 75 -9.84 -11.26 -0.11
C ILE A 75 -9.20 -12.50 0.53
N LYS A 76 -10.00 -13.30 1.22
CA LYS A 76 -9.57 -14.58 1.80
C LYS A 76 -10.70 -15.59 1.69
N GLY A 77 -10.41 -16.78 1.15
CA GLY A 77 -11.40 -17.85 1.02
C GLY A 77 -12.62 -17.47 0.18
N GLY A 78 -12.44 -16.64 -0.86
CA GLY A 78 -13.54 -16.17 -1.71
C GLY A 78 -14.37 -15.03 -1.13
N MET A 79 -14.10 -14.59 0.11
CA MET A 79 -14.84 -13.51 0.76
C MET A 79 -14.05 -12.21 0.80
N PHE A 80 -14.75 -11.11 0.55
CA PHE A 80 -14.24 -9.75 0.69
C PHE A 80 -14.43 -9.26 2.13
N HIS A 81 -13.41 -8.59 2.64
CA HIS A 81 -13.41 -7.91 3.92
C HIS A 81 -12.91 -6.48 3.71
N ILE A 82 -13.34 -5.59 4.59
CA ILE A 82 -12.78 -4.24 4.73
C ILE A 82 -12.09 -4.19 6.09
N GLY A 83 -10.86 -3.66 6.11
CA GLY A 83 -10.08 -3.51 7.33
C GLY A 83 -9.45 -2.13 7.43
N ILE A 84 -8.96 -1.83 8.61
CA ILE A 84 -8.07 -0.70 8.90
C ILE A 84 -6.85 -1.23 9.64
N MET A 85 -5.72 -0.55 9.50
CA MET A 85 -4.50 -0.80 10.28
C MET A 85 -3.69 0.50 10.38
N GLU A 86 -2.75 0.56 11.30
CA GLU A 86 -1.81 1.67 11.35
C GLU A 86 -0.87 1.64 10.13
N PRO A 87 -0.30 2.78 9.71
CA PRO A 87 0.58 2.83 8.54
C PRO A 87 1.88 2.03 8.66
N ASP A 88 2.24 1.57 9.85
CA ASP A 88 3.36 0.67 10.09
C ASP A 88 2.96 -0.82 10.03
N GLY A 89 1.66 -1.10 9.92
CA GLY A 89 1.09 -2.44 9.82
C GLY A 89 0.62 -3.05 11.14
N SER A 90 0.57 -2.28 12.23
CA SER A 90 -0.01 -2.71 13.51
C SER A 90 -1.55 -2.64 13.57
#